data_AF-A0A952NF33-F1
#
_entry.id   AF-A0A952NF33-F1
#
_cell.length_a   1.000
_cell.length_b   1.000
_cell.length_c   1.000
_cell.angle_alpha   90.00
_cell.angle_beta   90.00
_cell.angle_gamma   90.00
#
_symmetry.space_group_name_H-M   'P 1'
#
loop_
_entity.id
_entity.type
_entity.pdbx_description
1 polymer ?
#
loop_
_entity_poly.entity_id
_entity_poly.type
_entity_poly.pdbx_seq_one_letter_code
_entity_poly.pdbx_strand_id
1 'polypeptide(L)'
;MKTVLGILVFLIAVAAGADANECCRPCDPPSPGDPAGRIACAQRAVQSVGFTRPESIRLCAAAWSEAPALCAARAYRVPFSKEELIDLCRRALTDGPAACAEVAYRGLLAKEDILILCRRHGRIEHAQCAVQALKNGYSREEALSLCKATRLF
;
A
#
# COMPACT_ATOMS: atom_id res chain seq x y z
N MET A 1 9.10 -32.77 -54.29
CA MET A 1 9.50 -31.36 -54.49
C MET A 1 9.87 -30.79 -53.13
N LYS A 2 11.10 -30.29 -53.01
CA LYS A 2 11.77 -29.85 -51.78
C LYS A 2 11.58 -28.33 -51.63
N THR A 3 11.18 -27.84 -50.46
CA THR A 3 11.28 -26.42 -50.12
C THR A 3 11.90 -26.26 -48.74
N VAL A 4 13.06 -25.61 -48.77
CA VAL A 4 14.08 -25.35 -47.74
C VAL A 4 13.58 -24.17 -46.88
N LEU A 5 13.36 -24.36 -45.57
CA LEU A 5 14.27 -24.06 -44.45
C LEU A 5 14.96 -22.67 -44.54
N GLY A 6 14.41 -21.68 -43.84
CA GLY A 6 15.01 -20.37 -43.68
C GLY A 6 14.64 -19.75 -42.33
N ILE A 7 15.13 -20.33 -41.24
CA ILE A 7 14.98 -19.77 -39.89
C ILE A 7 16.10 -18.75 -39.70
N LEU A 8 15.76 -17.47 -39.82
CA LEU A 8 16.64 -16.36 -39.47
C LEU A 8 16.67 -16.23 -37.94
N VAL A 9 17.73 -16.74 -37.32
CA VAL A 9 18.00 -16.55 -35.89
C VAL A 9 18.61 -15.16 -35.70
N PHE A 10 17.79 -14.19 -35.31
CA PHE A 10 18.27 -12.91 -34.82
C PHE A 10 18.81 -13.09 -33.39
N LEU A 11 20.12 -13.31 -33.29
CA LEU A 11 20.89 -13.16 -32.05
C LEU A 11 20.95 -11.67 -31.68
N ILE A 12 19.98 -11.21 -30.89
CA ILE A 12 20.06 -9.90 -30.24
C ILE A 12 20.90 -10.08 -28.98
N ALA A 13 22.15 -9.65 -29.04
CA ALA A 13 23.03 -9.53 -27.89
C ALA A 13 22.52 -8.40 -26.97
N VAL A 14 21.84 -8.77 -25.88
CA VAL A 14 21.45 -7.83 -24.83
C VAL A 14 22.69 -7.58 -23.96
N ALA A 15 23.29 -6.40 -24.12
CA ALA A 15 24.37 -5.92 -23.26
C ALA A 15 23.80 -5.62 -21.86
N ALA A 16 24.16 -6.46 -20.90
CA ALA A 16 23.92 -6.23 -19.48
C ALA A 16 24.91 -5.18 -18.95
N GLY A 17 24.56 -3.89 -19.07
CA GLY A 17 25.20 -2.80 -18.33
C GLY A 17 24.63 -2.77 -16.92
N ALA A 18 25.27 -3.46 -15.99
CA ALA A 18 24.93 -3.44 -14.58
C ALA A 18 25.67 -2.29 -13.88
N ASP A 19 25.07 -1.09 -13.87
CA ASP A 19 25.44 -0.02 -12.94
C ASP A 19 24.88 -0.33 -11.55
N ALA A 20 25.52 -1.28 -10.87
CA ALA A 20 25.13 -1.80 -9.56
C ALA A 20 25.54 -0.88 -8.38
N ASN A 21 25.63 0.44 -8.58
CA ASN A 21 26.10 1.34 -7.52
C ASN A 21 25.25 2.61 -7.29
N GLU A 22 24.10 2.74 -7.94
CA GLU A 22 23.14 3.83 -7.70
C GLU A 22 21.93 3.38 -6.85
N CYS A 23 22.11 2.38 -5.97
CA CYS A 23 21.06 1.91 -5.06
C CYS A 23 21.32 2.25 -3.58
N CYS A 24 22.44 2.91 -3.27
CA CYS A 24 22.86 3.23 -1.91
C CYS A 24 23.17 4.72 -1.73
N ARG A 25 22.41 5.62 -2.36
CA ARG A 25 22.20 6.89 -1.67
C ARG A 25 21.45 6.52 -0.39
N PRO A 26 21.95 6.85 0.81
CA PRO A 26 21.18 6.65 2.02
C PRO A 26 19.79 7.19 1.75
N CYS A 27 18.77 6.40 2.09
CA CYS A 27 17.40 6.88 2.18
C CYS A 27 17.38 7.95 3.27
N ASP A 28 18.01 9.10 3.02
CA ASP A 28 17.86 10.28 3.83
C ASP A 28 16.36 10.53 3.81
N PRO A 29 15.69 10.41 4.97
CA PRO A 29 14.27 10.63 5.01
C PRO A 29 14.03 12.01 4.40
N PRO A 30 13.13 12.14 3.41
CA PRO A 30 12.86 13.43 2.78
C PRO A 30 12.65 14.46 3.88
N SER A 31 13.38 15.58 3.79
CA SER A 31 13.35 16.60 4.84
C SER A 31 11.89 16.92 5.19
N PRO A 32 11.54 17.02 6.48
CA PRO A 32 10.19 17.32 6.90
C PRO A 32 9.67 18.56 6.18
N GLY A 33 8.74 18.36 5.23
CA GLY A 33 8.16 19.45 4.45
C GLY A 33 8.53 19.52 2.98
N ASP A 34 9.21 18.53 2.39
CA ASP A 34 9.43 18.50 0.94
C ASP A 34 8.08 18.50 0.17
N PRO A 35 7.74 19.58 -0.57
CA PRO A 35 6.50 19.64 -1.33
C PRO A 35 6.47 18.63 -2.50
N ALA A 36 7.63 18.16 -2.97
CA ALA A 36 7.71 17.24 -4.10
C ALA A 36 7.00 15.91 -3.78
N GLY A 37 7.18 15.37 -2.57
CA GLY A 37 6.52 14.14 -2.14
C GLY A 37 4.98 14.24 -2.14
N ARG A 38 4.42 15.40 -1.77
CA ARG A 38 2.97 15.63 -1.77
C ARG A 38 2.42 15.71 -3.19
N ILE A 39 3.13 16.39 -4.09
CA ILE A 39 2.73 16.51 -5.50
C ILE A 39 2.78 15.14 -6.18
N ALA A 40 3.88 14.39 -6.00
CA ALA A 40 4.03 13.04 -6.55
C ALA A 40 2.94 12.10 -6.03
N CYS A 41 2.67 12.13 -4.72
CA CYS A 41 1.55 11.38 -4.12
C CYS A 41 0.22 11.74 -4.77
N ALA A 42 -0.10 13.03 -4.92
CA ALA A 42 -1.37 13.46 -5.49
C ALA A 42 -1.52 13.04 -6.96
N GLN A 43 -0.48 13.19 -7.77
CA GLN A 43 -0.46 12.74 -9.17
C GLN A 43 -0.68 11.23 -9.27
N ARG A 44 0.04 10.45 -8.46
CA ARG A 44 -0.12 8.99 -8.40
C ARG A 44 -1.54 8.60 -8.00
N ALA A 45 -2.12 9.27 -7.01
CA ALA A 45 -3.47 9.00 -6.50
C ALA A 45 -4.54 9.17 -7.59
N VAL A 46 -4.41 10.22 -8.41
CA VAL A 46 -5.29 10.44 -9.57
C VAL A 46 -5.10 9.33 -10.61
N GLN A 47 -3.85 8.99 -10.96
CA GLN A 47 -3.55 8.02 -12.02
C GLN A 47 -3.92 6.57 -11.68
N SER A 48 -3.71 6.15 -10.43
CA SER A 48 -3.84 4.75 -10.03
C SER A 48 -5.22 4.36 -9.52
N VAL A 49 -5.92 5.28 -8.84
CA VAL A 49 -7.22 5.03 -8.20
C VAL A 49 -8.34 5.82 -8.86
N GLY A 50 -8.03 6.82 -9.69
CA GLY A 50 -9.02 7.73 -10.25
C GLY A 50 -9.59 8.69 -9.20
N PHE A 51 -8.80 9.09 -8.20
CA PHE A 51 -9.20 10.14 -7.27
C PHE A 51 -9.38 11.48 -7.99
N THR A 52 -10.35 12.28 -7.54
CA THR A 52 -10.48 13.69 -7.94
C THR A 52 -9.36 14.52 -7.30
N ARG A 53 -9.13 15.73 -7.82
CA ARG A 53 -8.12 16.64 -7.25
C ARG A 53 -8.35 16.95 -5.76
N PRO A 54 -9.58 17.22 -5.28
CA PRO A 54 -9.83 17.39 -3.84
C PRO A 54 -9.54 16.11 -3.03
N GLU A 55 -9.91 14.94 -3.53
CA GLU A 55 -9.64 13.65 -2.88
C GLU A 55 -8.14 13.37 -2.75
N SER A 56 -7.37 13.58 -3.82
CA SER A 56 -5.92 13.36 -3.81
C SER A 56 -5.22 14.32 -2.84
N ILE A 57 -5.69 15.56 -2.72
CA ILE A 57 -5.19 16.52 -1.72
C ILE A 57 -5.47 16.02 -0.30
N ARG A 58 -6.69 15.53 -0.01
CA ARG A 58 -7.03 14.98 1.31
C ARG A 58 -6.17 13.77 1.68
N LEU A 59 -5.91 12.87 0.73
CA LEU A 59 -5.06 11.70 0.93
C LEU A 59 -3.59 12.08 1.21
N CYS A 60 -3.06 13.03 0.44
CA CYS A 60 -1.64 13.34 0.38
C CYS A 60 -1.19 14.58 1.19
N ALA A 61 -2.10 15.23 1.93
CA ALA A 61 -1.81 16.48 2.65
C ALA A 61 -0.60 16.39 3.61
N ALA A 62 -0.38 15.22 4.20
CA ALA A 62 0.71 14.94 5.13
C ALA A 62 1.71 13.91 4.57
N ALA A 63 1.69 13.67 3.26
CA ALA A 63 2.59 12.72 2.62
C ALA A 63 4.01 13.29 2.52
N TRP A 64 5.01 12.45 2.78
CA TRP A 64 6.41 12.73 2.46
C TRP A 64 6.90 11.97 1.22
N SER A 65 6.08 11.08 0.69
CA SER A 65 6.37 10.23 -0.46
C SER A 65 5.06 9.80 -1.14
N GLU A 66 5.14 8.98 -2.18
CA GLU A 66 3.98 8.37 -2.85
C GLU A 66 3.28 7.29 -2.00
N ALA A 67 3.77 6.96 -0.80
CA ALA A 67 3.28 5.84 0.00
C ALA A 67 1.75 5.87 0.27
N PRO A 68 1.10 6.99 0.61
CA PRO A 68 -0.36 7.03 0.77
C PRO A 68 -1.12 6.66 -0.51
N ALA A 69 -0.62 7.08 -1.68
CA ALA A 69 -1.21 6.75 -2.97
C ALA A 69 -1.01 5.27 -3.33
N LEU A 70 0.18 4.72 -3.08
CA LEU A 70 0.46 3.28 -3.24
C LEU A 70 -0.40 2.41 -2.31
N CYS A 71 -0.56 2.84 -1.06
CA CYS A 71 -1.48 2.24 -0.11
C CYS A 71 -2.91 2.21 -0.68
N ALA A 72 -3.42 3.36 -1.14
CA ALA A 72 -4.78 3.44 -1.66
C ALA A 72 -4.97 2.57 -2.92
N ALA A 73 -4.00 2.56 -3.83
CA ALA A 73 -4.01 1.72 -5.03
C ALA A 73 -4.06 0.22 -4.69
N ARG A 74 -3.31 -0.22 -3.69
CA ARG A 74 -3.36 -1.61 -3.20
C ARG A 74 -4.68 -1.92 -2.50
N ALA A 75 -5.14 -1.01 -1.63
CA ALA A 75 -6.38 -1.18 -0.86
C ALA A 75 -7.65 -1.14 -1.73
N TYR A 76 -7.59 -0.58 -2.94
CA TYR A 76 -8.69 -0.57 -3.91
C TYR A 76 -9.18 -1.98 -4.32
N ARG A 77 -8.39 -3.03 -4.05
CA ARG A 77 -8.80 -4.44 -4.23
C ARG A 77 -9.84 -4.92 -3.21
N VAL A 78 -9.95 -4.21 -2.09
CA VAL A 78 -10.99 -4.41 -1.07
C VAL A 78 -12.14 -3.46 -1.42
N PRO A 79 -13.42 -3.83 -1.24
CA PRO A 79 -14.56 -3.01 -1.65
C PRO A 79 -14.79 -1.78 -0.74
N PHE A 80 -13.76 -0.96 -0.53
CA PHE A 80 -13.83 0.32 0.16
C PHE A 80 -14.28 1.43 -0.80
N SER A 81 -15.06 2.35 -0.27
CA SER A 81 -15.28 3.66 -0.87
C SER A 81 -14.01 4.49 -0.88
N LYS A 82 -13.99 5.53 -1.71
CA LYS A 82 -12.88 6.49 -1.79
C LYS A 82 -12.59 7.15 -0.43
N GLU A 83 -13.63 7.51 0.30
CA GLU A 83 -13.54 8.07 1.65
C GLU A 83 -12.86 7.11 2.64
N GLU A 84 -13.22 5.83 2.60
CA GLU A 84 -12.61 4.79 3.45
C GLU A 84 -11.15 4.55 3.08
N LEU A 85 -10.80 4.57 1.78
CA LEU A 85 -9.41 4.50 1.32
C LEU A 85 -8.58 5.69 1.83
N ILE A 86 -9.16 6.89 1.80
CA ILE A 86 -8.53 8.10 2.35
C ILE A 86 -8.31 7.94 3.86
N ASP A 87 -9.30 7.46 4.63
CA ASP A 87 -9.13 7.28 6.07
C ASP A 87 -8.08 6.22 6.42
N LEU A 88 -8.06 5.11 5.67
CA LEU A 88 -7.12 4.01 5.85
C LEU A 88 -5.67 4.44 5.56
N CYS A 89 -5.47 5.11 4.42
CA CYS A 89 -4.14 5.35 3.85
C CYS A 89 -3.58 6.75 4.10
N ARG A 90 -4.37 7.71 4.62
CA ARG A 90 -3.81 9.01 5.01
C ARG A 90 -2.71 8.82 6.05
N ARG A 91 -1.55 9.42 5.81
CA ARG A 91 -0.33 9.28 6.64
C ARG A 91 0.31 7.89 6.63
N ALA A 92 -0.03 7.03 5.67
CA ALA A 92 0.67 5.77 5.50
C ALA A 92 2.12 6.05 5.07
N LEU A 93 3.08 5.42 5.78
CA LEU A 93 4.50 5.50 5.46
C LEU A 93 4.93 4.41 4.46
N THR A 94 4.12 3.35 4.36
CA THR A 94 4.28 2.20 3.48
C THR A 94 2.90 1.76 2.98
N ASP A 95 2.83 0.69 2.20
CA ASP A 95 1.57 0.04 1.82
C ASP A 95 1.03 -0.93 2.90
N GLY A 96 1.66 -0.96 4.09
CA GLY A 96 1.29 -1.82 5.22
C GLY A 96 -0.19 -1.77 5.62
N PRO A 97 -0.83 -0.57 5.74
CA PRO A 97 -2.26 -0.47 6.02
C PRO A 97 -3.14 -1.20 5.01
N ALA A 98 -2.78 -1.16 3.72
CA ALA A 98 -3.51 -1.85 2.67
C ALA A 98 -3.32 -3.37 2.76
N ALA A 99 -2.09 -3.83 3.03
CA ALA A 99 -1.81 -5.25 3.25
C ALA A 99 -2.55 -5.81 4.48
N CYS A 100 -2.59 -5.04 5.57
CA CYS A 100 -3.38 -5.34 6.76
C CYS A 100 -4.86 -5.49 6.40
N ALA A 101 -5.41 -4.52 5.67
CA ALA A 101 -6.83 -4.51 5.31
C ALA A 101 -7.23 -5.69 4.42
N GLU A 102 -6.36 -6.07 3.47
CA GLU A 102 -6.56 -7.24 2.63
C GLU A 102 -6.64 -8.54 3.43
N VAL A 103 -5.75 -8.74 4.41
CA VAL A 103 -5.76 -9.92 5.30
C VAL A 103 -6.99 -9.91 6.20
N ALA A 104 -7.32 -8.76 6.80
CA ALA A 104 -8.48 -8.63 7.66
C ALA A 104 -9.80 -8.87 6.91
N TYR A 105 -9.91 -8.37 5.68
CA TYR A 105 -11.07 -8.61 4.82
C TYR A 105 -11.24 -10.09 4.46
N ARG A 106 -10.15 -10.78 4.08
CA ARG A 106 -10.16 -12.24 3.86
C ARG A 106 -10.50 -13.03 5.12
N GLY A 107 -10.17 -12.48 6.29
CA GLY A 107 -10.54 -12.99 7.61
C GLY A 107 -11.99 -12.68 8.03
N LEU A 108 -12.80 -12.10 7.14
CA LEU A 108 -14.22 -11.77 7.35
C LEU A 108 -14.47 -10.73 8.44
N LEU A 109 -13.52 -9.85 8.73
CA LEU A 109 -13.76 -8.70 9.60
C LEU A 109 -14.68 -7.69 8.90
N ALA A 110 -15.54 -7.03 9.68
CA ALA A 110 -16.37 -5.93 9.18
C ALA A 110 -15.48 -4.75 8.74
N LYS A 111 -15.91 -3.98 7.73
CA LYS A 111 -15.11 -2.88 7.16
C LYS A 111 -14.70 -1.85 8.22
N GLU A 112 -15.62 -1.53 9.13
CA GLU A 112 -15.38 -0.57 10.21
C GLU A 112 -14.25 -1.05 11.14
N ASP A 113 -14.19 -2.36 11.41
CA ASP A 113 -13.13 -2.97 12.21
C ASP A 113 -11.78 -2.92 11.51
N ILE A 114 -11.78 -3.16 10.20
CA ILE A 114 -10.59 -3.06 9.37
C ILE A 114 -10.02 -1.64 9.41
N LEU A 115 -10.86 -0.61 9.28
CA LEU A 115 -10.42 0.79 9.36
C LEU A 115 -9.85 1.12 10.74
N ILE A 116 -10.47 0.63 11.81
CA ILE A 116 -9.97 0.81 13.18
C ILE A 116 -8.60 0.14 13.37
N LEU A 117 -8.45 -1.08 12.87
CA LEU A 117 -7.28 -1.94 13.07
C LEU A 117 -6.09 -1.55 12.20
N CYS A 118 -6.35 -1.23 10.93
CA CYS A 118 -5.32 -1.13 9.90
C CYS A 118 -4.90 0.31 9.56
N ARG A 119 -5.62 1.34 10.01
CA ARG A 119 -5.25 2.74 9.69
C ARG A 119 -3.84 3.12 10.18
N ARG A 120 -3.18 3.99 9.43
CA ARG A 120 -1.84 4.57 9.71
C ARG A 120 -0.68 3.56 9.70
N HIS A 121 -0.58 2.74 10.75
CA HIS A 121 0.52 1.79 10.99
C HIS A 121 0.03 0.34 11.03
N GLY A 122 -1.11 0.06 10.41
CA GLY A 122 -1.58 -1.31 10.20
C GLY A 122 -0.50 -2.14 9.54
N ARG A 123 -0.36 -3.38 10.02
CA ARG A 123 0.54 -4.38 9.47
C ARG A 123 -0.23 -5.70 9.40
N ILE A 124 0.31 -6.65 8.65
CA ILE A 124 -0.32 -7.97 8.47
C ILE A 124 -0.53 -8.66 9.82
N GLU A 125 0.40 -8.49 10.76
CA GLU A 125 0.37 -9.11 12.09
C GLU A 125 -0.83 -8.65 12.92
N HIS A 126 -1.24 -7.38 12.80
CA HIS A 126 -2.42 -6.85 13.49
C HIS A 126 -3.71 -7.53 13.00
N ALA A 127 -3.84 -7.69 11.67
CA ALA A 127 -4.97 -8.40 11.07
C ALA A 127 -4.98 -9.90 11.43
N GLN A 128 -3.83 -10.56 11.37
CA GLN A 128 -3.70 -11.97 11.77
C GLN A 128 -4.05 -12.19 13.24
N CYS A 129 -3.58 -11.30 14.12
CA CYS A 129 -3.93 -11.31 15.54
C CYS A 129 -5.45 -11.23 15.73
N ALA A 130 -6.13 -10.27 15.09
CA ALA A 130 -7.57 -10.08 15.27
C ALA A 130 -8.38 -11.28 14.75
N VAL A 131 -8.02 -11.80 13.56
CA VAL A 131 -8.64 -13.00 12.99
C VAL A 131 -8.45 -14.21 13.92
N GLN A 132 -7.25 -14.37 14.47
CA GLN A 132 -6.96 -15.48 15.37
C GLN A 132 -7.70 -15.33 16.70
N ALA A 133 -7.77 -14.13 17.28
CA ALA A 133 -8.53 -13.88 18.51
C ALA A 133 -10.01 -14.25 18.34
N LEU A 134 -10.65 -13.80 17.25
CA LEU A 134 -12.04 -14.17 16.95
C LEU A 134 -12.23 -15.70 16.83
N LYS A 135 -11.29 -16.40 16.18
CA LYS A 135 -11.31 -17.87 16.09
C LYS A 135 -11.17 -18.58 17.44
N ASN A 136 -10.57 -17.94 18.43
CA ASN A 136 -10.40 -18.48 19.78
C ASN A 136 -11.50 -18.05 20.76
N GLY A 137 -12.61 -17.48 20.24
CA GLY A 137 -13.78 -17.15 21.05
C GLY A 137 -13.73 -15.80 21.77
N TYR A 138 -12.72 -14.96 21.49
CA TYR A 138 -12.73 -13.58 21.97
C TYR A 138 -13.85 -12.80 21.29
N SER A 139 -14.47 -11.87 22.02
CA SER A 139 -15.43 -10.93 21.44
C SER A 139 -14.73 -10.00 20.43
N ARG A 140 -15.54 -9.35 19.58
CA ARG A 140 -15.07 -8.36 18.60
C ARG A 140 -14.28 -7.25 19.26
N GLU A 141 -14.80 -6.70 20.36
CA GLU A 141 -14.20 -5.60 21.10
C GLU A 141 -12.86 -6.00 21.72
N GLU A 142 -12.78 -7.20 22.31
CA GLU A 142 -11.56 -7.76 22.90
C GLU A 142 -10.49 -8.00 21.83
N ALA A 143 -10.84 -8.64 20.72
CA ALA A 143 -9.92 -8.89 19.61
C ALA A 143 -9.32 -7.59 19.07
N LEU A 144 -10.15 -6.56 18.89
CA LEU A 144 -9.69 -5.26 18.45
C LEU A 144 -8.82 -4.56 19.50
N SER A 145 -9.16 -4.67 20.79
CA SER A 145 -8.37 -4.08 21.86
C SER A 145 -6.97 -4.70 21.93
N LEU A 146 -6.88 -6.02 21.82
CA LEU A 146 -5.62 -6.78 21.88
C LEU A 146 -4.71 -6.53 20.68
N CYS A 147 -5.29 -6.40 19.48
CA CYS A 147 -4.54 -6.44 18.23
C CYS A 147 -4.34 -5.08 17.55
N LYS A 148 -4.90 -4.00 18.09
CA LYS A 148 -4.64 -2.64 17.59
C LYS A 148 -3.18 -2.28 17.80
N ALA A 149 -2.60 -1.59 16.81
CA ALA A 149 -1.27 -1.02 16.91
C ALA A 149 -1.19 -0.07 18.12
N THR A 150 -0.55 -0.51 19.21
CA THR A 150 -0.09 0.40 20.26
C THR A 150 1.01 1.26 19.67
N ARG A 151 0.87 2.58 19.75
CA ARG A 151 1.97 3.49 19.37
C ARG A 151 3.11 3.26 20.35
N LEU A 152 4.07 2.44 19.97
CA LEU A 152 5.41 2.51 20.54
C LEU A 152 6.01 3.78 19.94
N PHE A 153 6.00 4.85 20.73
CA PHE A 153 6.55 6.16 20.38
C PHE A 153 8.08 6.11 20.33
#